data_AF-A0A2N2VDH7-F1
#
_entry.id   AF-A0A2N2VDH7-F1
#
_cell.length_a   1.000
_cell.length_b   1.000
_cell.length_c   1.000
_cell.angle_alpha   90.00
_cell.angle_beta   90.00
_cell.angle_gamma   90.00
#
_symmetry.space_group_name_H-M   'P 1'
#
loop_
_entity.id
_entity.type
_entity.pdbx_description
1 polymer ?
#
loop_
_entity_poly.entity_id
_entity_poly.type
_entity_poly.pdbx_seq_one_letter_code
_entity_poly.pdbx_strand_id
1 'polypeptide(L)' 'EARKEYRGAHVRDDAPDTAEFPNGRNDKEWMKQTLFSPVDNSITYKPVNMQPLTVEPVALKTRSY' A
#
# COMPACT_ATOMS: atom_id res chain seq x y z
N GLU A 1 3.96 -13.16 -8.64
CA GLU A 1 4.06 -11.73 -8.24
C GLU A 1 2.97 -11.37 -7.24
N ALA A 2 3.28 -10.61 -6.19
CA ALA A 2 2.32 -10.33 -5.12
C ALA A 2 1.81 -8.88 -5.10
N ARG A 3 2.69 -7.87 -5.01
CA ARG A 3 2.29 -6.44 -4.94
C ARG A 3 2.45 -5.75 -6.30
N LYS A 4 1.36 -5.19 -6.82
CA LYS A 4 1.29 -4.52 -8.14
C LYS A 4 0.95 -3.03 -8.00
N GLU A 5 1.73 -2.31 -7.19
CA GLU A 5 1.67 -0.85 -7.06
C GLU A 5 3.07 -0.26 -6.87
N TYR A 6 3.16 1.07 -6.90
CA TYR A 6 4.28 1.84 -6.36
C TYR A 6 3.93 2.37 -4.96
N ARG A 7 4.80 2.17 -3.96
CA ARG A 7 4.65 2.79 -2.63
C ARG A 7 5.98 2.94 -1.91
N GLY A 8 6.42 4.19 -1.73
CA GLY A 8 7.62 4.49 -0.96
C GLY A 8 8.87 3.94 -1.66
N ALA A 9 9.54 2.96 -1.03
CA ALA A 9 10.71 2.30 -1.61
C ALA A 9 10.38 1.15 -2.58
N HIS A 10 9.13 0.67 -2.58
CA HIS A 10 8.69 -0.37 -3.51
C HIS A 10 8.25 0.30 -4.82
N VAL A 11 9.07 0.18 -5.86
CA VAL A 11 8.86 0.81 -7.17
C VAL A 11 8.63 -0.27 -8.23
N ARG A 12 7.65 -0.05 -9.11
CA ARG A 12 7.43 -0.88 -10.28
C ARG A 12 7.21 -0.01 -11.51
N ASP A 13 7.81 -0.39 -12.63
CA ASP A 13 7.69 0.33 -13.90
C ASP A 13 6.31 0.14 -14.55
N ASP A 14 5.58 -0.92 -14.19
CA ASP A 14 4.23 -1.23 -14.68
C ASP A 14 3.11 -0.62 -13.82
N ALA A 15 3.44 0.24 -12.85
CA ALA A 15 2.49 1.02 -12.05
C ALA A 15 2.54 2.50 -12.45
N PRO A 16 1.88 2.91 -13.56
CA PRO A 16 1.97 4.27 -14.09
C PRO A 16 1.31 5.29 -13.17
N ASP A 17 1.83 6.53 -13.22
CA ASP A 17 1.20 7.67 -12.58
C ASP A 17 -0.09 8.06 -13.33
N THR A 18 -1.21 8.05 -12.62
CA THR A 18 -2.54 8.36 -13.18
C THR A 18 -3.31 9.26 -12.21
N ALA A 19 -4.34 9.95 -12.71
CA ALA A 19 -5.18 10.80 -11.86
C ALA A 19 -5.87 10.00 -10.73
N GLU A 20 -6.17 8.72 -10.96
CA GLU A 20 -6.76 7.82 -9.95
C GLU A 20 -5.71 7.24 -8.98
N PHE A 21 -4.51 6.95 -9.48
CA PHE A 21 -3.39 6.39 -8.71
C PHE A 21 -2.16 7.30 -8.85
N PRO A 22 -2.13 8.44 -8.15
CA PRO A 22 -1.01 9.37 -8.27
C PRO A 22 0.28 8.72 -7.76
N ASN A 23 1.37 8.90 -8.51
CA ASN A 23 2.64 8.19 -8.38
C ASN A 23 2.51 6.66 -8.48
N GLY A 24 1.48 6.11 -9.14
CA GLY A 24 1.26 4.66 -9.21
C GLY A 24 0.87 4.01 -7.87
N ARG A 25 0.49 4.82 -6.87
CA ARG A 25 0.05 4.34 -5.55
C ARG A 25 -1.43 4.00 -5.56
N ASN A 26 -1.76 2.74 -5.27
CA ASN A 26 -3.14 2.26 -5.29
C ASN A 26 -3.62 1.95 -3.87
N ASP A 27 -4.18 2.96 -3.21
CA ASP A 27 -4.72 2.84 -1.86
C ASP A 27 -6.01 2.00 -1.80
N LYS A 28 -6.75 1.84 -2.90
CA LYS A 28 -7.98 1.03 -2.94
C LYS A 28 -7.67 -0.46 -2.76
N GLU A 29 -6.60 -0.95 -3.39
CA GLU A 29 -6.28 -2.38 -3.39
C GLU A 29 -5.10 -2.75 -2.48
N TRP A 30 -4.13 -1.85 -2.31
CA TRP A 30 -2.83 -2.16 -1.72
C TRP A 30 -2.51 -1.39 -0.43
N MET A 31 -3.51 -0.75 0.18
CA MET A 31 -3.44 -0.23 1.55
C MET A 31 -3.52 -1.37 2.59
N LYS A 32 -2.56 -2.30 2.51
CA LYS A 32 -2.44 -3.51 3.34
C LYS A 32 -0.97 -3.90 3.49
N GLN A 33 -0.66 -4.61 4.56
CA GLN A 33 0.65 -5.22 4.79
C GLN A 33 0.70 -6.57 4.10
N THR A 34 1.81 -6.84 3.39
CA THR A 34 2.12 -8.18 2.87
C THR A 34 2.81 -8.98 3.97
N LEU A 35 2.30 -10.17 4.25
CA LEU A 35 2.87 -11.11 5.21
C LEU A 35 3.26 -12.37 4.45
N PHE A 36 4.53 -12.77 4.55
CA PHE A 36 5.00 -14.03 4.00
C PHE A 36 5.05 -15.09 5.10
N SER A 37 4.52 -16.27 4.82
CA SER A 37 4.58 -17.44 5.69
C SER A 37 5.58 -18.45 5.12
N PRO A 38 6.68 -18.76 5.84
CA PRO A 38 7.69 -19.69 5.37
C PRO A 38 7.27 -21.16 5.47
N VAL A 39 6.22 -21.47 6.25
CA VAL A 39 5.77 -22.85 6.52
C VAL A 39 5.13 -23.49 5.28
N ASP A 40 4.36 -22.70 4.56
CA ASP A 40 3.58 -23.07 3.38
C ASP A 40 4.02 -22.28 2.13
N ASN A 41 5.08 -21.48 2.25
CA ASN A 41 5.59 -20.62 1.19
C ASN A 41 4.50 -19.70 0.59
N SER A 42 3.60 -19.21 1.45
CA SER A 42 2.42 -18.46 1.04
C SER A 42 2.51 -16.98 1.40
N ILE A 43 1.70 -16.16 0.72
CA ILE A 43 1.57 -14.73 0.99
C ILE A 43 0.14 -14.47 1.44
N THR A 44 0.02 -13.77 2.57
CA THR A 44 -1.24 -13.28 3.11
C THR A 44 -1.18 -11.77 3.28
N TYR A 45 -2.33 -11.15 3.55
CA TYR A 45 -2.43 -9.70 3.70
C TYR A 45 -3.14 -9.32 4.99
N LYS A 46 -2.65 -8.28 5.64
CA LYS A 46 -3.23 -7.72 6.86
C LYS A 46 -3.63 -6.26 6.64
N PRO A 47 -4.82 -5.82 7.06
CA PRO A 47 -5.23 -4.42 6.93
C PRO A 47 -4.32 -3.49 7.76
N VAL A 48 -4.11 -2.27 7.27
CA VAL A 48 -3.41 -1.22 8.03
C VAL A 48 -4.34 -0.66 9.10
N ASN A 49 -3.83 -0.46 10.33
CA ASN A 49 -4.58 0.21 11.37
C ASN A 49 -4.61 1.73 11.10
N MET A 50 -5.80 2.27 10.85
CA MET A 50 -6.04 3.69 10.61
C MET A 50 -6.78 4.37 11.79
N GLN A 51 -6.95 3.68 12.92
CA GLN A 51 -7.69 4.16 14.09
C GLN A 51 -6.74 4.42 15.27
N PRO A 52 -6.14 5.62 15.35
CA PRO A 52 -5.45 6.07 16.56
C PRO A 52 -6.42 6.21 17.75
N LEU A 53 -5.90 6.10 18.98
CA LEU A 53 -6.73 6.09 20.20
C LEU A 53 -7.07 7.50 20.74
N THR A 54 -6.24 8.51 20.46
CA THR A 54 -6.30 9.81 21.16
C THR A 54 -6.38 11.02 20.23
N VAL A 55 -6.14 10.84 18.95
CA VAL A 55 -6.09 11.91 17.94
C VAL A 55 -6.89 11.50 16.72
N GLU A 56 -7.32 12.45 15.91
CA GLU A 56 -7.98 12.16 14.64
C GLU A 56 -7.02 11.46 13.66
N PRO A 57 -7.52 10.52 12.83
CA PRO A 57 -6.70 9.86 11.83
C PRO A 57 -6.30 10.81 10.70
N VAL A 58 -5.09 10.63 10.19
CA VAL A 58 -4.60 11.39 9.04
C VAL A 58 -5.13 10.76 7.75
N ALA A 59 -5.91 11.54 6.99
CA ALA A 59 -6.45 11.11 5.71
C ALA A 59 -5.35 10.83 4.67
N LEU A 60 -5.57 9.82 3.83
CA LEU A 60 -4.68 9.48 2.74
C LEU A 60 -4.73 10.58 1.67
N LYS A 61 -3.57 11.10 1.32
CA LYS A 61 -3.40 12.12 0.28
C LYS A 61 -2.21 11.79 -0.62
N THR A 62 -2.19 12.40 -1.80
CA THR A 62 -1.01 12.38 -2.67
C THR A 62 0.20 12.90 -1.89
N ARG A 63 1.32 12.17 -2.00
CA ARG A 63 2.55 12.50 -1.29
C ARG A 63 3.51 13.23 -2.24
N SER A 64 3.89 14.44 -1.87
CA SER A 64 4.98 15.25 -2.44
C SER A 64 5.93 15.67 -1.32
N TYR A 65 7.14 16.10 -1.67
CA TYR A 65 8.15 16.59 -0.72
C TYR A 65 8.28 18.11 -0.79
#